data_AF-A0A2M9MW33-F1
#
_entry.id   AF-A0A2M9MW33-F1
#
_cell.length_a   1.000
_cell.length_b   1.000
_cell.length_c   1.000
_cell.angle_alpha   90.00
_cell.angle_beta   90.00
_cell.angle_gamma   90.00
#
_symmetry.space_group_name_H-M   'P 1'
#
loop_
_entity.id
_entity.type
_entity.pdbx_description
1 polymer ?
#
loop_
_entity_poly.entity_id
_entity_poly.type
_entity_poly.pdbx_seq_one_letter_code
_entity_poly.pdbx_strand_id
1 'polypeptide(L)'
;MIGEKAATDFLEAIAERVAEKLLPTIIEQLKTESIGRPDVTMDVNEAAPYIGISPEMLYKLCANKLIPHIPLSSTGRGRPKLLFSSASIDHWKKEQEKMHYRKESQYE
;
A
#
# COMPACT_ATOMS: atom_id res chain seq x y z
N MET A 1 -31.73 3.44 39.89
CA MET A 1 -30.40 4.07 39.83
C MET A 1 -29.24 3.09 39.97
N ILE A 2 -29.27 2.06 40.84
CA ILE A 2 -28.14 1.12 41.01
C ILE A 2 -27.93 0.19 39.79
N GLY A 3 -29.01 -0.31 39.18
CA GLY A 3 -28.92 -1.22 38.02
C GLY A 3 -28.46 -0.56 36.72
N GLU A 4 -28.76 0.72 36.54
CA GLU A 4 -28.31 1.49 35.38
C GLU A 4 -26.80 1.75 35.45
N LYS A 5 -26.31 2.13 36.63
CA LYS A 5 -24.88 2.29 36.88
C LYS A 5 -24.09 0.99 36.66
N ALA A 6 -24.61 -0.15 37.14
CA ALA A 6 -23.96 -1.44 36.93
C ALA A 6 -23.92 -1.87 35.44
N ALA A 7 -24.96 -1.51 34.66
CA ALA A 7 -24.97 -1.78 33.22
C ALA A 7 -23.96 -0.90 32.47
N THR A 8 -23.84 0.38 32.85
CA THR A 8 -22.84 1.30 32.27
C THR A 8 -21.42 0.86 32.61
N ASP A 9 -21.15 0.54 33.89
CA ASP A 9 -19.86 0.06 34.36
C ASP A 9 -19.44 -1.23 33.61
N PHE A 10 -20.40 -2.11 33.31
CA PHE A 10 -20.16 -3.31 32.51
C PHE A 10 -19.87 -3.03 31.04
N LEU A 11 -20.58 -2.11 30.41
CA LEU A 11 -20.34 -1.72 29.01
C LEU A 11 -18.99 -1.03 28.84
N GLU A 12 -18.59 -0.18 29.79
CA GLU A 12 -17.25 0.43 29.80
C GLU A 12 -16.15 -0.63 29.91
N ALA A 13 -16.30 -1.60 30.81
CA ALA A 13 -15.34 -2.69 30.95
C ALA A 13 -15.21 -3.55 29.67
N ILE A 14 -16.30 -3.74 28.92
CA ILE A 14 -16.24 -4.41 27.61
C ILE A 14 -15.50 -3.53 26.60
N ALA A 15 -15.84 -2.24 26.53
CA ALA A 15 -15.22 -1.31 25.59
C ALA A 15 -13.70 -1.20 25.81
N GLU A 16 -13.25 -1.08 27.06
CA GLU A 16 -11.83 -1.08 27.42
C GLU A 16 -11.14 -2.37 26.96
N ARG A 17 -11.73 -3.53 27.26
CA ARG A 17 -11.13 -4.82 26.95
C ARG A 17 -11.08 -5.12 25.45
N VAL A 18 -12.04 -4.58 24.69
CA VAL A 18 -12.01 -4.63 23.22
C VAL A 18 -10.94 -3.69 22.69
N ALA A 19 -10.83 -2.47 23.22
CA ALA A 19 -9.80 -1.51 22.82
C ALA A 19 -8.39 -2.05 23.10
N GLU A 20 -8.13 -2.60 24.28
CA GLU A 20 -6.83 -3.21 24.64
C GLU A 20 -6.40 -4.32 23.68
N LYS A 21 -7.36 -5.10 23.17
CA LYS A 21 -7.08 -6.19 22.23
C LYS A 21 -6.90 -5.71 20.80
N LEU A 22 -7.68 -4.71 20.37
CA LEU A 22 -7.66 -4.24 18.99
C LEU A 22 -6.58 -3.20 18.73
N LEU A 23 -6.25 -2.33 19.70
CA LEU A 23 -5.26 -1.27 19.52
C LEU A 23 -3.90 -1.80 19.07
N PRO A 24 -3.32 -2.87 19.66
CA PRO A 24 -2.05 -3.42 19.19
C PRO A 24 -2.11 -3.89 17.74
N THR A 25 -3.17 -4.61 17.37
CA THR A 25 -3.37 -5.11 16.00
C THR A 25 -3.55 -3.98 15.00
N ILE A 26 -4.33 -2.96 15.35
CA ILE A 26 -4.52 -1.76 14.52
C ILE A 26 -3.19 -1.01 14.37
N ILE A 27 -2.44 -0.80 15.46
CA ILE A 27 -1.14 -0.12 15.42
C ILE A 27 -0.14 -0.90 14.56
N GLU A 28 -0.13 -2.23 14.65
CA GLU A 28 0.73 -3.08 13.82
C GLU A 28 0.35 -3.02 12.34
N GLN A 29 -0.95 -3.04 12.02
CA GLN A 29 -1.45 -2.84 10.66
C GLN A 29 -1.06 -1.45 10.13
N LEU A 30 -1.26 -0.40 10.91
CA LEU A 30 -0.90 0.98 10.56
C LEU A 30 0.62 1.17 10.39
N LYS A 31 1.45 0.49 11.19
CA LYS A 31 2.92 0.48 11.01
C LYS A 31 3.33 -0.25 9.73
N THR A 32 2.63 -1.32 9.38
CA THR A 32 2.86 -2.08 8.15
C THR A 32 2.41 -1.29 6.91
N GLU A 33 1.37 -0.48 7.07
CA GLU A 33 0.83 0.49 6.11
C GLU A 33 1.51 1.85 6.26
N SER A 34 2.84 1.90 6.20
CA SER A 34 3.61 3.07 5.73
C SER A 34 3.21 4.47 6.27
N ILE A 35 2.80 4.62 7.54
CA ILE A 35 2.51 5.94 8.13
C ILE A 35 3.78 6.81 8.35
N GLY A 36 4.98 6.28 8.09
CA GLY A 36 6.24 6.98 8.36
C GLY A 36 6.83 7.83 7.22
N ARG A 37 6.37 7.67 5.96
CA ARG A 37 6.96 8.38 4.82
C ARG A 37 5.85 9.05 4.00
N PRO A 38 5.92 10.37 3.76
CA PRO A 38 4.97 11.00 2.83
C PRO A 38 5.11 10.33 1.46
N ASP A 39 3.98 10.04 0.83
CA ASP A 39 4.00 9.45 -0.51
C ASP A 39 4.67 10.42 -1.48
N VAL A 40 5.72 9.94 -2.15
CA VAL A 40 6.46 10.71 -3.15
C VAL A 40 5.95 10.35 -4.53
N THR A 41 5.60 11.37 -5.29
CA THR A 41 5.33 11.23 -6.72
C THR A 41 6.63 11.33 -7.49
N MET A 42 6.93 10.31 -8.28
CA MET A 42 8.15 10.15 -9.07
C MET A 42 7.83 10.15 -10.56
N ASP A 43 8.73 10.64 -11.40
CA ASP A 43 8.69 10.37 -12.84
C ASP A 43 9.43 9.09 -13.22
N VAL A 44 9.48 8.75 -14.52
CA VAL A 44 10.10 7.51 -15.00
C VAL A 44 11.58 7.40 -14.61
N ASN A 45 12.33 8.50 -14.63
CA ASN A 45 13.76 8.50 -14.34
C ASN A 45 14.04 8.30 -12.85
N GLU A 46 13.09 8.65 -12.00
CA GLU A 46 13.14 8.43 -10.55
C GLU A 46 12.58 7.05 -10.16
N ALA A 47 11.49 6.62 -10.79
CA ALA A 47 10.81 5.36 -10.50
C ALA A 47 11.59 4.13 -10.98
N ALA A 48 12.25 4.20 -12.14
CA ALA A 48 13.06 3.09 -12.67
C ALA A 48 14.18 2.65 -11.70
N PRO A 49 15.07 3.54 -11.20
CA PRO A 49 16.07 3.17 -10.20
C PRO A 49 15.45 2.82 -8.85
N TYR A 50 14.32 3.42 -8.47
CA TYR A 50 13.60 3.04 -7.25
C TYR A 50 13.11 1.58 -7.27
N ILE A 51 12.72 1.08 -8.45
CA ILE A 51 12.31 -0.31 -8.66
C ILE A 51 13.53 -1.22 -8.86
N GLY A 52 14.63 -0.69 -9.41
CA GLY A 52 15.84 -1.44 -9.76
C GLY A 52 15.81 -2.00 -11.19
N ILE A 53 15.13 -1.31 -12.12
CA ILE A 53 15.01 -1.71 -13.53
C ILE A 53 15.39 -0.57 -14.48
N SER A 54 15.56 -0.87 -15.76
CA SER A 54 15.81 0.16 -16.77
C SER A 54 14.54 0.97 -17.08
N PRO A 55 14.66 2.26 -17.46
CA PRO A 55 13.52 3.07 -17.91
C PRO A 55 12.74 2.42 -19.06
N GLU A 56 13.43 1.76 -20.00
CA GLU A 56 12.80 1.07 -21.14
C GLU A 56 11.93 -0.09 -20.68
N MET A 57 12.40 -0.85 -19.68
CA MET A 57 11.62 -1.92 -19.07
C MET A 57 10.40 -1.34 -18.33
N LEU A 58 10.57 -0.23 -17.62
CA LEU A 58 9.46 0.45 -16.95
C LEU A 58 8.40 0.94 -17.95
N TYR A 59 8.80 1.50 -19.10
CA TYR A 59 7.86 1.85 -20.17
C TYR A 59 7.11 0.64 -20.72
N LYS A 60 7.77 -0.52 -20.89
CA LYS A 60 7.10 -1.76 -21.30
C LYS A 60 6.09 -2.24 -20.26
N LEU A 61 6.41 -2.17 -18.96
CA LEU A 61 5.47 -2.50 -17.90
C LEU A 61 4.24 -1.58 -17.92
N CYS A 62 4.46 -0.28 -18.13
CA CYS A 62 3.36 0.70 -18.24
C CYS A 62 2.48 0.42 -19.47
N ALA A 63 3.09 0.16 -20.63
CA ALA A 63 2.37 -0.15 -21.87
C ALA A 63 1.48 -1.41 -21.73
N ASN A 64 1.96 -2.40 -20.99
CA ASN A 64 1.21 -3.64 -20.71
C ASN A 64 0.29 -3.53 -19.48
N LYS A 65 0.21 -2.35 -18.84
CA LYS A 65 -0.58 -2.12 -17.60
C LYS A 65 -0.23 -3.07 -16.45
N LEU A 66 1.03 -3.50 -16.38
CA LEU A 66 1.52 -4.44 -15.36
C LEU A 66 1.99 -3.76 -14.08
N ILE A 67 2.15 -2.43 -14.11
CA ILE A 67 2.56 -1.61 -12.97
C ILE A 67 1.64 -0.40 -12.83
N PRO A 68 1.24 0.00 -11.60
CA PRO A 68 0.43 1.19 -11.38
C PRO A 68 1.17 2.46 -11.84
N HIS A 69 0.49 3.28 -12.64
CA HIS A 69 1.02 4.53 -13.16
C HIS A 69 -0.11 5.54 -13.42
N ILE A 70 0.21 6.82 -13.37
CA ILE A 70 -0.70 7.93 -13.67
C ILE A 70 -0.23 8.59 -14.96
N PRO A 71 -0.99 8.47 -16.07
CA PRO A 71 -0.68 9.19 -17.29
C PRO A 71 -1.13 10.64 -17.15
N LEU A 72 -0.16 11.56 -17.13
CA LEU A 72 -0.43 12.98 -17.25
C LEU A 72 -0.52 13.31 -18.75
N SER A 73 -1.75 13.44 -19.26
CA SER A 73 -1.96 13.88 -20.63
C SER A 73 -1.31 15.23 -20.84
N SER A 74 -0.36 15.28 -21.77
CA SER A 74 0.11 16.54 -22.31
C SER A 74 -1.05 17.15 -23.10
N THR A 75 -1.34 18.43 -22.89
CA THR A 75 -2.32 19.20 -23.69
C THR A 75 -1.89 19.41 -25.15
N GLY A 76 -0.89 18.66 -25.63
CA GLY A 76 -0.33 18.74 -26.99
C GLY A 76 0.09 17.39 -27.58
N ARG A 77 0.79 17.40 -28.72
CA ARG A 77 1.23 16.23 -29.51
C ARG A 77 2.46 15.49 -28.92
N GLY A 78 2.62 15.49 -27.60
CA GLY A 78 3.73 14.84 -26.90
C GLY A 78 3.33 13.49 -26.31
N ARG A 79 4.30 12.62 -26.04
CA ARG A 79 4.06 11.43 -25.20
C ARG A 79 3.61 11.91 -23.81
N PRO A 80 2.56 11.30 -23.21
CA PRO A 80 2.10 11.67 -21.89
C PRO A 80 3.21 11.45 -20.86
N LYS A 81 3.36 12.38 -19.92
CA LYS A 81 4.31 12.19 -18.81
C LYS A 81 3.74 11.13 -17.88
N LEU A 82 4.55 10.16 -17.49
CA LEU A 82 4.15 9.12 -16.54
C LEU A 82 4.61 9.51 -15.15
N LEU A 83 3.69 9.41 -14.20
CA LEU A 83 3.93 9.63 -12.78
C LEU A 83 3.63 8.36 -11.98
N PHE A 84 4.37 8.18 -10.90
CA PHE A 84 4.30 6.99 -10.05
C PHE A 84 4.25 7.41 -8.58
N SER A 85 3.32 6.85 -7.84
CA SER A 85 3.28 6.97 -6.38
C SER A 85 4.21 5.92 -5.76
N SER A 86 5.08 6.35 -4.84
CA SER A 86 5.96 5.45 -4.09
C SER A 86 5.17 4.37 -3.34
N ALA A 87 4.04 4.75 -2.72
CA ALA A 87 3.17 3.82 -2.01
C ALA A 87 2.55 2.77 -2.96
N SER A 88 2.14 3.20 -4.15
CA SER A 88 1.58 2.29 -5.17
C SER A 88 2.63 1.30 -5.69
N ILE A 89 3.88 1.75 -5.89
CA ILE A 89 4.98 0.87 -6.29
C ILE A 89 5.30 -0.13 -5.18
N ASP A 90 5.38 0.31 -3.93
CA ASP A 90 5.72 -0.58 -2.80
C ASP A 90 4.64 -1.64 -2.60
N HIS A 91 3.37 -1.26 -2.71
CA HIS A 91 2.26 -2.21 -2.69
C HIS A 91 2.38 -3.21 -3.84
N TRP A 92 2.64 -2.74 -5.06
CA TRP A 92 2.83 -3.61 -6.21
C TRP A 92 4.00 -4.59 -6.02
N LYS A 93 5.15 -4.15 -5.48
CA LYS A 93 6.29 -5.03 -5.16
C LYS A 93 5.88 -6.16 -4.21
N LYS A 94 5.18 -5.83 -3.11
CA LYS A 94 4.68 -6.83 -2.15
C LYS A 94 3.73 -7.83 -2.80
N GLU A 95 2.87 -7.38 -3.72
CA GLU A 95 1.97 -8.30 -4.44
C GLU A 95 2.73 -9.20 -5.42
N GLN A 96 3.75 -8.69 -6.12
CA GLN A 96 4.62 -9.53 -6.95
C GLN A 96 5.33 -10.59 -6.10
N GLU A 97 5.92 -10.21 -4.97
CA GLU A 97 6.57 -11.16 -4.04
C GLU A 97 5.63 -12.29 -3.63
N LYS A 98 4.39 -11.98 -3.22
CA LYS A 98 3.38 -12.98 -2.86
C LYS A 98 3.03 -13.92 -4.02
N MET A 99 2.89 -13.38 -5.24
CA MET A 99 2.57 -14.18 -6.43
C MET A 99 3.70 -15.14 -6.79
N HIS A 100 4.96 -14.69 -6.66
CA HIS A 100 6.13 -15.50 -6.98
C HIS A 100 6.38 -16.57 -5.91
N TYR A 101 6.25 -16.23 -4.63
CA TYR A 101 6.47 -17.19 -3.53
C TYR A 101 5.37 -18.25 -3.45
N ARG A 102 4.10 -17.92 -3.75
CA ARG A 102 3.01 -18.93 -3.78
C ARG A 102 3.16 -19.98 -4.89
N LYS A 103 3.89 -19.67 -5.96
CA LYS A 103 4.07 -20.61 -7.07
C LYS A 103 5.10 -21.70 -6.77
N GLU A 104 6.08 -21.44 -5.90
CA GLU A 104 7.11 -22.43 -5.57
C GLU A 104 6.58 -23.54 -4.65
N SER A 105 5.62 -23.25 -3.76
CA SER A 105 5.00 -24.24 -2.87
C SER A 105 3.96 -25.17 -3.52
N GLN A 106 3.73 -25.06 -4.84
CA GLN A 106 2.83 -25.95 -5.59
C GLN A 106 3.57 -27.03 -6.41
N TYR A 107 4.90 -27.08 -6.31
CA TYR A 107 5.74 -28.08 -6.98
C TYR A 107 6.55 -28.96 -6.01
N GLU A 108 6.23 -28.93 -4.72
CA GLU A 108 6.66 -29.92 -3.72
C GLU A 108 5.51 -30.90 -3.41
#